data_AF-A0A943SPA6-F1
#
_entry.id   AF-A0A943SPA6-F1
#
_cell.length_a   1.000
_cell.length_b   1.000
_cell.length_c   1.000
_cell.angle_alpha   90.00
_cell.angle_beta   90.00
_cell.angle_gamma   90.00
#
_symmetry.space_group_name_H-M   'P 1'
#
loop_
_entity.id
_entity.type
_entity.pdbx_description
1 polymer ?
#
loop_
_entity_poly.entity_id
_entity_poly.type
_entity_poly.pdbx_seq_one_letter_code
_entity_poly.pdbx_strand_id
1 'polypeptide(L)'
;MGEKHYIIIEKEGEVVFREALFESGIFADIKFYKNLKLNINFSKKFLEKTEVDFKRLLLEWWYFLARAVDLNKEKSKFEQLFSLKRENLLLGSLYFEKYTPLGRYFFILNELQKFTSSVDYRRLEDGYKIYLQVL
;
A
#
# COMPACT_ATOMS: atom_id res chain seq x y z
N MET A 1 -14.48 3.69 -14.10
CA MET A 1 -13.57 3.89 -12.95
C MET A 1 -13.09 2.52 -12.53
N GLY A 2 -11.78 2.27 -12.46
CA GLY A 2 -11.24 0.97 -12.05
C GLY A 2 -11.38 0.76 -10.54
N GLU A 3 -11.38 -0.50 -10.11
CA GLU A 3 -11.49 -0.90 -8.71
C GLU A 3 -10.27 -0.42 -7.92
N LYS A 4 -10.50 0.05 -6.69
CA LYS A 4 -9.43 0.63 -5.85
C LYS A 4 -9.51 0.14 -4.41
N HIS A 5 -8.38 -0.39 -3.92
CA HIS A 5 -8.15 -0.70 -2.51
C HIS A 5 -7.69 0.57 -1.82
N TYR A 6 -8.49 1.05 -0.87
CA TYR A 6 -8.15 2.19 -0.05
C TYR A 6 -7.62 1.74 1.32
N ILE A 7 -6.51 2.34 1.71
CA ILE A 7 -6.07 2.44 3.10
C ILE A 7 -6.68 3.71 3.69
N ILE A 8 -7.25 3.63 4.88
CA ILE A 8 -7.92 4.75 5.54
C ILE A 8 -7.41 4.81 6.98
N ILE A 9 -6.97 5.98 7.43
CA ILE A 9 -6.71 6.24 8.85
C ILE A 9 -7.82 7.12 9.41
N GLU A 10 -8.36 6.73 10.56
CA GLU A 10 -9.30 7.54 11.31
C GLU A 10 -8.75 7.88 12.70
N LYS A 11 -9.08 9.08 13.17
CA LYS A 11 -8.89 9.51 14.57
C LYS A 11 -10.22 10.06 15.06
N GLU A 12 -10.70 9.55 16.20
CA GLU A 12 -11.97 10.01 16.80
C GLU A 12 -13.19 9.95 15.84
N GLY A 13 -13.16 9.03 14.86
CA GLY A 13 -14.23 8.85 13.87
C GLY A 13 -14.09 9.70 12.61
N GLU A 14 -13.09 10.58 12.52
CA GLU A 14 -12.81 11.38 11.33
C GLU A 14 -11.71 10.76 10.46
N VAL A 15 -11.92 10.75 9.14
CA VAL A 15 -10.91 10.30 8.17
C VAL A 15 -9.83 11.36 8.03
N VAL A 16 -8.62 11.04 8.50
CA VAL A 16 -7.45 11.94 8.46
C VAL A 16 -6.47 11.57 7.35
N PHE A 17 -6.59 10.37 6.78
CA PHE A 17 -5.80 9.91 5.65
C PHE A 17 -6.60 8.90 4.84
N ARG A 18 -6.54 9.03 3.51
CA ARG A 18 -7.14 8.06 2.60
C ARG A 18 -6.32 8.01 1.31
N GLU A 19 -5.78 6.84 1.02
CA GLU A 19 -4.99 6.63 -0.19
C GLU A 19 -5.28 5.29 -0.84
N ALA A 20 -5.05 5.20 -2.15
CA ALA A 20 -5.15 3.93 -2.85
C ALA A 20 -3.86 3.11 -2.64
N LEU A 21 -3.97 1.89 -2.10
CA LEU A 21 -2.85 0.97 -1.89
C LEU A 21 -2.18 0.56 -3.19
N PHE A 22 -2.98 0.36 -4.24
CA PHE A 22 -2.50 -0.10 -5.53
C PHE A 22 -2.85 0.87 -6.64
N GLU A 23 -2.15 0.70 -7.75
CA GLU A 23 -2.50 1.35 -9.01
C GLU A 23 -3.81 0.80 -9.58
N SER A 24 -4.43 1.57 -10.47
CA SER A 24 -5.65 1.14 -11.15
C SER A 24 -5.42 -0.19 -11.88
N GLY A 25 -6.29 -1.17 -11.65
CA GLY A 25 -6.23 -2.49 -12.29
C GLY A 25 -5.45 -3.56 -11.51
N ILE A 26 -4.76 -3.20 -10.42
CA ILE A 26 -4.18 -4.18 -9.51
C ILE A 26 -5.23 -4.56 -8.45
N PHE A 27 -5.54 -5.85 -8.37
CA PHE A 27 -6.43 -6.40 -7.36
C PHE A 27 -5.70 -7.41 -6.48
N ALA A 28 -5.80 -7.24 -5.16
CA ALA A 28 -5.15 -8.14 -4.21
C ALA A 28 -5.62 -9.60 -4.35
N ASP A 29 -4.74 -10.55 -4.06
CA ASP A 29 -5.05 -11.98 -4.18
C ASP A 29 -5.87 -12.51 -2.99
N ILE A 30 -6.44 -13.71 -3.14
CA ILE A 30 -7.22 -14.36 -2.08
C ILE A 30 -6.42 -14.51 -0.77
N LYS A 31 -5.09 -14.72 -0.87
CA LYS A 31 -4.20 -14.86 0.29
C LYS A 31 -4.13 -13.57 1.10
N PHE A 32 -4.01 -12.42 0.45
CA PHE A 32 -4.00 -11.10 1.11
C PHE A 32 -5.24 -10.91 1.98
N TYR A 33 -6.44 -11.13 1.43
CA TYR A 33 -7.69 -10.99 2.18
C TYR A 33 -7.80 -12.00 3.32
N LYS A 34 -7.45 -13.27 3.06
CA LYS A 34 -7.53 -14.33 4.07
C LYS A 34 -6.61 -14.06 5.26
N ASN A 35 -5.38 -13.62 5.02
CA ASN A 35 -4.40 -13.36 6.07
C ASN A 35 -4.76 -12.13 6.93
N LEU A 36 -5.43 -11.15 6.33
CA LEU A 36 -5.99 -10.00 7.04
C LEU A 36 -7.37 -10.25 7.65
N LYS A 37 -7.92 -11.47 7.49
CA LYS A 37 -9.26 -11.87 7.96
C LYS A 37 -10.39 -10.99 7.40
N LEU A 38 -10.26 -10.57 6.15
CA LEU A 38 -11.20 -9.69 5.46
C LEU A 38 -12.27 -10.47 4.71
N ASN A 39 -13.52 -10.03 4.84
CA ASN A 39 -14.65 -10.62 4.11
C ASN A 39 -14.92 -9.86 2.81
N ILE A 40 -14.19 -10.21 1.75
CA ILE A 40 -14.32 -9.60 0.42
C ILE A 40 -15.42 -10.29 -0.38
N ASN A 41 -16.30 -9.51 -1.01
CA ASN A 41 -17.21 -10.02 -2.03
C ASN A 41 -16.48 -10.09 -3.36
N PHE A 42 -15.94 -11.26 -3.73
CA PHE A 42 -15.19 -11.43 -4.98
C PHE A 42 -16.02 -11.20 -6.24
N SER A 43 -17.32 -11.55 -6.23
CA SER A 43 -18.21 -11.32 -7.38
C SER A 43 -18.42 -9.84 -7.67
N LYS A 44 -18.50 -9.03 -6.60
CA LYS A 44 -18.65 -7.57 -6.70
C LYS A 44 -17.34 -6.80 -6.58
N LYS A 45 -16.21 -7.51 -6.36
CA LYS A 45 -14.90 -6.95 -6.02
C LYS A 45 -14.97 -5.87 -4.93
N PHE A 46 -15.83 -6.07 -3.94
CA PHE A 46 -16.17 -5.06 -2.94
C PHE A 46 -15.81 -5.52 -1.54
N LEU A 47 -15.16 -4.64 -0.78
CA LEU A 47 -14.87 -4.82 0.64
C LEU A 47 -15.43 -3.61 1.39
N GLU A 48 -16.36 -3.85 2.30
CA GLU A 48 -16.83 -2.84 3.24
C GLU A 48 -15.66 -2.34 4.11
N LYS A 49 -15.70 -1.08 4.53
CA LYS A 49 -14.66 -0.48 5.38
C LYS A 49 -14.47 -1.34 6.64
N THR A 50 -13.34 -2.04 6.72
CA THR A 50 -13.05 -3.02 7.77
C THR A 50 -11.78 -2.63 8.51
N GLU A 51 -11.84 -2.57 9.84
CA GLU A 51 -10.67 -2.28 10.69
C GLU A 51 -9.64 -3.42 10.58
N VAL A 52 -8.35 -3.07 10.48
CA VAL A 52 -7.28 -4.06 10.37
C VAL A 52 -6.14 -3.75 11.34
N ASP A 53 -5.37 -4.78 11.69
CA ASP A 53 -4.12 -4.59 12.44
C ASP A 53 -3.06 -3.97 11.53
N PHE A 54 -2.51 -2.81 11.95
CA PHE A 54 -1.55 -2.03 11.16
C PHE A 54 -0.32 -2.85 10.76
N LYS A 55 0.30 -3.56 11.71
CA LYS A 55 1.52 -4.34 11.45
C LYS A 55 1.24 -5.48 10.48
N ARG A 56 0.13 -6.20 10.65
CA ARG A 56 -0.29 -7.27 9.72
C ARG A 56 -0.58 -6.71 8.34
N LEU A 57 -1.23 -5.55 8.23
CA LEU A 57 -1.47 -4.92 6.94
C LEU A 57 -0.16 -4.65 6.19
N LEU A 58 0.80 -3.99 6.84
CA LEU A 58 2.08 -3.67 6.22
C LEU A 58 2.84 -4.91 5.76
N LEU A 59 2.80 -5.98 6.57
CA LEU A 59 3.47 -7.24 6.26
C LEU A 59 2.80 -7.98 5.11
N GLU A 60 1.47 -8.10 5.14
CA GLU A 60 0.72 -8.78 4.08
C GLU A 60 0.75 -8.02 2.76
N TRP A 61 0.79 -6.69 2.80
CA TRP A 61 1.00 -5.88 1.61
C TRP A 61 2.38 -6.14 1.01
N TRP A 62 3.44 -6.17 1.82
CA TRP A 62 4.77 -6.55 1.35
C TRP A 62 4.79 -7.95 0.72
N TYR A 63 4.18 -8.94 1.38
CA TYR A 63 4.10 -10.29 0.83
C TYR A 63 3.28 -10.37 -0.46
N PHE A 64 2.20 -9.60 -0.58
CA PHE A 64 1.46 -9.50 -1.83
C PHE A 64 2.34 -8.94 -2.94
N LEU A 65 3.10 -7.87 -2.68
CA LEU A 65 4.02 -7.30 -3.65
C LEU A 65 5.10 -8.28 -4.06
N ALA A 66 5.72 -9.01 -3.13
CA ALA A 66 6.70 -10.04 -3.47
C ALA A 66 6.11 -11.10 -4.42
N ARG A 67 4.89 -11.58 -4.13
CA ARG A 67 4.17 -12.51 -5.02
C ARG A 67 3.83 -11.90 -6.38
N ALA A 68 3.47 -10.62 -6.42
CA ALA A 68 3.13 -9.91 -7.64
C ALA A 68 4.37 -9.61 -8.52
N VAL A 69 5.52 -9.33 -7.90
CA VAL A 69 6.81 -9.10 -8.58
C VAL A 69 7.34 -10.39 -9.21
N ASP A 70 7.16 -11.54 -8.56
CA ASP A 70 7.47 -12.86 -9.14
C ASP A 70 6.65 -13.14 -10.42
N LEU A 71 5.48 -12.49 -10.57
CA LEU A 71 4.64 -12.63 -11.77
C LEU A 71 5.02 -11.65 -12.89
N ASN A 72 5.78 -10.58 -12.63
CA ASN A 72 5.94 -9.44 -13.57
C ASN A 72 7.38 -9.00 -13.89
N LYS A 73 8.43 -9.78 -13.56
CA LYS A 73 9.85 -9.56 -14.00
C LYS A 73 10.29 -8.07 -14.01
N GLU A 74 10.29 -7.41 -12.85
CA GLU A 74 10.72 -6.00 -12.74
C GLU A 74 12.23 -5.79 -12.48
N LYS A 75 13.03 -6.86 -12.44
CA LYS A 75 14.47 -6.79 -12.11
C LYS A 75 15.26 -5.81 -13.00
N SER A 76 14.88 -5.69 -14.27
CA SER A 76 15.55 -4.79 -15.24
C SER A 76 15.28 -3.30 -14.99
N LYS A 77 14.15 -2.92 -14.36
CA LYS A 77 13.81 -1.52 -14.08
C LYS A 77 14.68 -0.94 -12.95
N PHE A 78 14.92 -1.74 -11.91
CA PHE A 78 15.81 -1.36 -10.80
C PHE A 78 17.25 -1.13 -11.28
N GLU A 79 17.79 -2.02 -12.13
CA GLU A 79 19.14 -1.87 -12.67
C GLU A 79 19.30 -0.61 -13.55
N GLN A 80 18.25 -0.21 -14.27
CA GLN A 80 18.27 1.03 -15.05
C GLN A 80 18.29 2.29 -14.17
N LEU A 81 17.57 2.31 -13.05
CA LEU A 81 17.56 3.45 -12.11
C LEU A 81 18.95 3.73 -11.53
N PHE A 82 19.66 2.69 -11.08
CA PHE A 82 21.02 2.83 -10.54
C PHE A 82 22.07 3.17 -11.63
N SER A 83 21.74 2.99 -12.92
CA SER A 83 22.61 3.32 -14.04
C SER A 83 22.59 4.80 -14.44
N LEU A 84 21.60 5.59 -13.96
CA LEU A 84 21.41 6.99 -14.34
C LEU A 84 22.38 7.91 -13.58
N LYS A 85 23.40 8.42 -14.28
CA LYS A 85 24.44 9.33 -13.74
C LYS A 85 24.06 10.83 -13.76
N ARG A 86 22.85 11.20 -14.18
CA ARG A 86 22.41 12.61 -14.28
C ARG A 86 21.27 12.90 -13.30
N GLU A 87 21.49 13.86 -12.42
CA GLU A 87 20.60 14.22 -11.29
C GLU A 87 19.15 14.54 -11.72
N ASN A 88 18.98 15.24 -12.84
CA ASN A 88 17.67 15.66 -13.36
C ASN A 88 16.85 14.45 -13.84
N LEU A 89 17.53 13.46 -14.43
CA LEU A 89 16.91 12.21 -14.87
C LEU A 89 16.59 11.31 -13.68
N LEU A 90 17.45 11.31 -12.65
CA LEU A 90 17.22 10.61 -11.40
C LEU A 90 15.94 11.11 -10.70
N LEU A 91 15.75 12.43 -10.56
CA LEU A 91 14.56 13.01 -9.94
C LEU A 91 13.27 12.67 -10.71
N GLY A 92 13.32 12.73 -12.04
CA GLY A 92 12.20 12.31 -12.89
C GLY A 92 11.88 10.83 -12.71
N SER A 93 12.89 9.97 -12.75
CA SER A 93 12.71 8.53 -12.58
C SER A 93 12.19 8.17 -11.18
N LEU A 94 12.69 8.79 -10.11
CA LEU A 94 12.18 8.61 -8.74
C LEU A 94 10.71 9.04 -8.61
N TYR A 95 10.30 10.10 -9.31
CA TYR A 95 8.91 10.51 -9.37
C TYR A 95 8.03 9.46 -10.08
N PHE A 96 8.50 8.88 -11.19
CA PHE A 96 7.80 7.79 -11.87
C PHE A 96 7.74 6.50 -11.03
N GLU A 97 8.77 6.24 -10.23
CA GLU A 97 8.78 5.09 -9.32
C GLU A 97 7.71 5.18 -8.22
N LYS A 98 7.23 6.38 -7.85
CA LYS A 98 6.04 6.50 -6.97
C LYS A 98 4.81 5.75 -7.54
N TYR A 99 4.77 5.57 -8.85
CA TYR A 99 3.71 4.86 -9.57
C TYR A 99 4.07 3.39 -9.83
N THR A 100 5.19 2.86 -9.35
CA THR A 100 5.38 1.40 -9.33
C THR A 100 4.71 0.81 -8.08
N PRO A 101 4.26 -0.45 -8.11
CA PRO A 101 3.69 -1.09 -6.93
C PRO A 101 4.61 -1.04 -5.71
N LEU A 102 5.94 -1.16 -5.93
CA LEU A 102 6.93 -1.07 -4.87
C LEU A 102 7.16 0.37 -4.40
N GLY A 103 7.31 1.34 -5.31
CA GLY A 103 7.48 2.73 -4.88
C GLY A 103 6.23 3.31 -4.23
N ARG A 104 5.03 2.90 -4.64
CA ARG A 104 3.77 3.22 -3.96
C ARG A 104 3.74 2.69 -2.52
N TYR A 105 4.24 1.48 -2.28
CA TYR A 105 4.39 0.94 -0.92
C TYR A 105 5.25 1.83 -0.05
N PHE A 106 6.45 2.19 -0.51
CA PHE A 106 7.35 3.05 0.27
C PHE A 106 6.81 4.47 0.46
N PHE A 107 6.19 5.04 -0.58
CA PHE A 107 5.57 6.36 -0.48
C PHE A 107 4.45 6.39 0.57
N ILE A 108 3.52 5.45 0.51
CA ILE A 108 2.42 5.38 1.48
C ILE A 108 2.95 5.01 2.86
N LEU A 109 3.92 4.09 2.98
CA LEU A 109 4.54 3.76 4.26
C LEU A 109 5.15 5.01 4.93
N ASN A 110 5.84 5.85 4.16
CA ASN A 110 6.39 7.12 4.66
C ASN A 110 5.28 8.08 5.13
N GLU A 111 4.17 8.18 4.41
CA GLU A 111 3.02 8.98 4.85
C GLU A 111 2.37 8.43 6.12
N LEU A 112 2.29 7.10 6.25
CA LEU A 112 1.73 6.44 7.43
C LEU A 112 2.55 6.66 8.70
N GLN A 113 3.87 6.92 8.59
CA GLN A 113 4.73 7.22 9.74
C GLN A 113 4.29 8.46 10.52
N LYS A 114 3.53 9.38 9.92
CA LYS A 114 2.95 10.54 10.61
C LYS A 114 1.93 10.14 11.68
N PHE A 115 1.41 8.92 11.63
CA PHE A 115 0.38 8.39 12.53
C PHE A 115 0.89 7.28 13.44
N THR A 116 2.19 7.00 13.43
CA THR A 116 2.80 5.93 14.24
C THR A 116 3.41 6.47 15.52
N SER A 117 3.57 5.60 16.50
CA SER A 117 4.24 5.94 17.75
C SER A 117 5.68 6.39 17.49
N SER A 118 6.09 7.49 18.13
CA SER A 118 7.48 7.97 18.11
C SER A 118 8.49 6.97 18.67
N VAL A 119 8.03 5.98 19.45
CA VAL A 119 8.86 4.94 20.08
C VAL A 119 8.83 3.62 19.29
N ASP A 120 7.72 3.32 18.60
CA ASP A 120 7.59 2.14 17.73
C ASP A 120 6.80 2.46 16.46
N TYR A 121 7.52 2.75 15.37
CA TYR A 121 6.97 3.06 14.05
C TYR A 121 6.16 1.91 13.42
N ARG A 122 6.13 0.72 14.04
CA ARG A 122 5.34 -0.45 13.61
C ARG A 122 3.96 -0.48 14.28
N ARG A 123 3.62 0.52 15.09
CA ARG A 123 2.34 0.68 15.78
C ARG A 123 1.79 2.06 15.50
N LEU A 124 0.48 2.14 15.30
CA LEU A 124 -0.21 3.42 15.29
C LEU A 124 -0.12 4.07 16.67
N GLU A 125 -0.08 5.39 16.71
CA GLU A 125 -0.26 6.14 17.95
C GLU A 125 -1.69 5.95 18.48
N ASP A 126 -1.85 6.06 19.81
CA ASP A 126 -3.14 5.84 20.46
C ASP A 126 -4.23 6.76 19.90
N GLY A 127 -5.42 6.21 19.71
CA GLY A 127 -6.57 6.91 19.13
C GLY A 127 -6.65 6.85 17.61
N TYR A 128 -5.58 6.47 16.90
CA TYR A 128 -5.64 6.18 15.48
C TYR A 128 -6.09 4.75 15.21
N LYS A 129 -6.90 4.59 14.16
CA LYS A 129 -7.33 3.29 13.64
C LYS A 129 -7.11 3.24 12.14
N ILE A 130 -6.86 2.05 11.63
CA ILE A 130 -6.64 1.82 10.21
C ILE A 130 -7.66 0.85 9.63
N TYR A 131 -8.13 1.17 8.44
CA TYR A 131 -9.14 0.42 7.73
C TYR A 131 -8.70 0.11 6.31
N LEU A 132 -9.24 -1.00 5.79
CA LEU A 132 -9.23 -1.32 4.38
C LEU A 132 -10.63 -1.24 3.81
N GLN A 133 -10.73 -0.72 2.59
CA GLN A 133 -11.97 -0.66 1.81
C GLN A 133 -11.64 -0.95 0.34
N VAL A 134 -12.55 -1.61 -0.39
CA VAL A 134 -12.42 -1.77 -1.84
C VAL A 134 -13.72 -1.30 -2.50
N LEU A 135 -13.58 -0.33 -3.41
CA LEU A 135 -14.67 0.28 -4.18
C LEU A 135 -14.46 0.08 -5.68
#